data_AF-A0A960HJ69-F1
#
_entry.id   AF-A0A960HJ69-F1
#
_cell.length_a   1.000
_cell.length_b   1.000
_cell.length_c   1.000
_cell.angle_alpha   90.00
_cell.angle_beta   90.00
_cell.angle_gamma   90.00
#
_symmetry.space_group_name_H-M   'P 1'
#
loop_
_entity.id
_entity.type
_entity.pdbx_description
1 polymer ?
#
loop_
_entity_poly.entity_id
_entity_poly.type
_entity_poly.pdbx_seq_one_letter_code
_entity_poly.pdbx_strand_id
1 'polypeptide(L)' 'MDVVTLSRWQFGITTVYHFLMVPLTIGLGLTVAWFQTKWYRTGDESYLRLTKFFGKLFLINFAMGV' A
#
# COMPACT_ATOMS: atom_id res chain seq x y z
N MET A 1 2.61 21.75 27.78
CA MET A 1 2.09 20.40 27.53
C MET A 1 2.81 19.46 28.47
N ASP A 2 2.08 18.66 29.25
CA ASP A 2 2.67 17.63 30.13
C ASP A 2 3.03 16.36 29.32
N VAL A 3 3.79 15.46 29.96
CA VAL A 3 4.29 14.23 29.32
C VAL A 3 3.15 13.39 28.76
N VAL A 4 2.05 13.22 29.49
CA VAL A 4 0.92 12.38 29.04
C VAL A 4 0.30 12.95 27.78
N THR A 5 0.13 14.28 27.72
CA THR A 5 -0.41 14.94 26.52
C THR A 5 0.53 14.81 25.33
N LEU A 6 1.84 14.95 25.51
CA LEU A 6 2.82 14.76 24.43
C LEU A 6 2.86 13.31 23.93
N SER A 7 2.80 12.33 24.84
CA SER A 7 2.76 10.91 24.48
C SER A 7 1.53 10.55 23.65
N ARG A 8 0.36 11.14 23.96
CA ARG A 8 -0.87 10.96 23.16
C ARG A 8 -0.72 11.52 21.75
N TRP A 9 -0.11 12.70 21.62
CA TRP A 9 0.15 13.30 20.31
C TRP A 9 1.12 12.46 19.48
N GLN A 10 2.23 12.02 20.08
CA GLN A 10 3.19 11.15 19.41
C GLN A 10 2.50 9.88 18.89
N PHE A 11 1.74 9.19 19.75
CA PHE A 11 1.01 7.98 19.36
C PHE A 11 -0.03 8.24 18.27
N GLY A 12 -0.81 9.32 18.40
CA GLY A 12 -1.83 9.70 17.43
C GLY A 12 -1.25 9.98 16.05
N ILE A 13 -0.16 10.75 15.99
CA ILE A 13 0.53 11.07 14.73
C ILE A 13 1.06 9.79 14.08
N THR A 14 1.79 8.95 14.83
CA THR A 14 2.33 7.70 14.29
C THR A 14 1.23 6.78 13.76
N THR A 15 0.13 6.64 14.50
CA THR A 15 -1.00 5.79 14.11
C THR A 15 -1.66 6.29 12.84
N VAL A 16 -1.88 7.61 12.70
CA VAL A 16 -2.49 8.18 11.49
C VAL A 16 -1.59 7.96 10.28
N TYR A 17 -0.29 8.23 10.37
CA TYR A 17 0.64 8.00 9.25
C TYR A 17 0.70 6.52 8.85
N HIS A 18 0.75 5.61 9.83
CA HIS A 18 0.76 4.17 9.55
C HIS A 18 -0.56 3.72 8.89
N PHE A 19 -1.71 4.19 9.39
CA PHE A 19 -3.02 3.82 8.86
C PHE A 19 -3.31 4.38 7.46
N LEU A 20 -2.58 5.40 6.98
CA LEU A 20 -2.67 5.78 5.58
C LEU A 20 -2.03 4.73 4.66
N MET A 21 -0.90 4.16 5.08
CA MET A 21 -0.14 3.20 4.26
C MET A 21 -0.77 1.80 4.27
N VAL A 22 -1.33 1.35 5.40
CA VAL A 22 -1.83 -0.02 5.56
C VAL A 22 -2.97 -0.38 4.59
N PRO A 23 -4.10 0.36 4.51
CA PRO A 23 -5.19 0.06 3.59
C PRO A 23 -4.77 0.18 2.13
N LEU A 24 -3.87 1.13 1.81
CA LEU A 24 -3.30 1.25 0.47
C LEU A 24 -2.49 0.01 0.10
N THR A 25 -1.65 -0.49 0.99
CA THR A 25 -0.87 -1.72 0.76
C THR A 25 -1.79 -2.92 0.50
N ILE A 26 -2.84 -3.08 1.32
CA ILE A 26 -3.80 -4.18 1.15
C ILE A 26 -4.54 -4.06 -0.20
N GLY A 27 -5.06 -2.88 -0.51
CA GLY A 27 -5.80 -2.62 -1.75
C GLY A 27 -4.94 -2.77 -3.01
N LEU A 28 -3.75 -2.17 -3.02
CA LEU A 28 -2.80 -2.28 -4.13
C LEU A 28 -2.28 -3.71 -4.29
N GLY A 29 -2.01 -4.41 -3.19
CA GLY A 29 -1.58 -5.82 -3.21
C GLY A 29 -2.60 -6.72 -3.89
N LEU A 30 -3.88 -6.62 -3.51
CA LEU A 30 -4.98 -7.35 -4.16
C LEU A 30 -5.14 -6.96 -5.63
N THR A 31 -5.00 -5.67 -5.96
CA THR A 31 -5.11 -5.15 -7.33
C THR A 31 -4.02 -5.72 -8.23
N VAL A 32 -2.77 -5.70 -7.78
CA VAL A 32 -1.61 -6.25 -8.49
C VAL A 32 -1.77 -7.77 -8.68
N ALA A 33 -2.16 -8.49 -7.62
CA ALA A 33 -2.41 -9.93 -7.71
C ALA A 33 -3.52 -10.27 -8.72
N TRP A 34 -4.59 -9.46 -8.77
CA TRP A 34 -5.69 -9.65 -9.70
C TRP A 34 -5.26 -9.43 -11.16
N PHE A 35 -4.56 -8.34 -11.46
CA PHE A 35 -4.06 -8.08 -12.81
C PHE A 35 -3.06 -9.15 -13.27
N GLN A 36 -2.16 -9.59 -12.38
CA GLN A 36 -1.21 -10.65 -12.70
C GLN A 36 -1.92 -11.97 -13.01
N THR A 37 -2.95 -12.31 -12.22
CA THR A 37 -3.77 -13.51 -12.44
C THR A 37 -4.53 -13.44 -13.76
N LYS A 38 -5.07 -12.26 -14.12
CA LYS A 38 -5.73 -12.04 -15.41
C LYS A 38 -4.75 -12.24 -16.57
N TRP A 39 -3.59 -11.59 -16.54
CA TRP A 39 -2.54 -11.77 -17.56
C TRP A 39 -2.15 -13.24 -17.71
N TYR A 40 -1.87 -13.94 -16.61
CA TYR A 40 -1.49 -15.36 -16.64
C TYR A 40 -2.55 -16.26 -17.31
N ARG A 41 -3.83 -15.93 -17.14
CA ARG A 41 -4.95 -16.71 -17.72
C ARG A 41 -5.25 -16.34 -19.17
N THR A 42 -5.10 -15.08 -19.57
CA THR A 42 -5.54 -14.59 -20.88
C THR A 42 -4.41 -14.38 -21.88
N GLY A 43 -3.17 -14.21 -21.41
CA GLY A 43 -2.03 -13.79 -22.23
C GLY A 43 -2.10 -12.34 -22.73
N ASP A 44 -3.07 -11.55 -22.28
CA ASP A 44 -3.20 -10.14 -22.71
C ASP A 44 -2.20 -9.25 -21.98
N GLU A 45 -1.19 -8.80 -22.72
CA GLU A 45 -0.10 -7.94 -22.28
C GLU A 45 -0.55 -6.61 -21.64
N SER A 46 -1.78 -6.16 -21.91
CA SER A 46 -2.35 -4.98 -21.24
C SER A 46 -2.42 -5.17 -19.73
N TYR A 47 -2.78 -6.36 -19.25
CA TYR A 47 -2.82 -6.67 -17.82
C TYR A 47 -1.41 -6.76 -17.21
N LEU A 48 -0.40 -7.21 -17.97
CA LEU A 48 0.99 -7.21 -17.49
C LEU A 48 1.51 -5.77 -17.29
N ARG A 49 1.19 -4.86 -18.22
CA ARG A 49 1.52 -3.44 -18.08
C ARG A 49 0.88 -2.83 -16.83
N LEU A 50 -0.40 -3.12 -16.59
CA LEU A 50 -1.11 -2.68 -15.39
C LEU A 50 -0.48 -3.25 -14.11
N THR A 51 -0.16 -4.54 -14.10
CA THR A 51 0.52 -5.19 -12.97
C THR A 51 1.85 -4.48 -12.65
N LYS A 52 2.68 -4.18 -13.66
CA LYS A 52 3.95 -3.48 -13.45
C LYS A 52 3.77 -2.04 -12.97
N PHE A 53 2.75 -1.33 -13.45
CA PHE A 53 2.44 0.03 -13.03
C PHE A 53 1.99 0.08 -11.56
N PHE A 54 0.93 -0.66 -11.22
CA PHE A 54 0.41 -0.70 -9.85
C PHE A 54 1.39 -1.39 -8.89
N GLY A 55 2.21 -2.33 -9.37
CA GLY A 55 3.26 -2.98 -8.59
C GLY A 55 4.36 -2.02 -8.13
N LYS A 56 4.74 -1.03 -8.97
CA LYS A 56 5.67 0.02 -8.54
C LYS A 56 5.06 0.89 -7.43
N LEU A 57 3.78 1.28 -7.58
CA LEU A 57 3.08 2.07 -6.55
C LEU A 57 2.96 1.29 -5.24
N PHE A 58 2.62 0.00 -5.32
CA PHE A 58 2.59 -0.91 -4.17
C PHE A 58 3.94 -0.95 -3.45
N LEU A 59 5.04 -1.14 -4.16
CA LEU A 59 6.38 -1.22 -3.56
C LEU A 59 6.79 0.08 -2.87
N ILE A 60 6.50 1.25 -3.47
CA ILE A 60 6.77 2.55 -2.87
C ILE A 60 5.96 2.72 -1.57
N ASN A 61 4.67 2.40 -1.61
CA ASN A 61 3.79 2.49 -0.44
C ASN A 61 4.21 1.52 0.67
N PHE A 62 4.60 0.29 0.29
CA PHE A 62 5.07 -0.73 1.22
C PHE A 62 6.37 -0.30 1.92
N ALA A 63 7.34 0.27 1.18
CA ALA A 63 8.59 0.74 1.74
C ALA A 63 8.43 1.91 2.73
N MET A 64 7.37 2.72 2.59
CA MET A 64 7.05 3.77 3.56
C MET A 64 6.26 3.24 4.77
N GLY A 65 5.53 2.14 4.61
CA GLY A 65 4.66 1.57 5.64
C GLY A 65 5.35 0.58 6.59
N VAL A 66 6.48 -0.01 6.17
CA VAL A 66 7.38 -0.89 6.95
C VAL A 66 8.41 -0.05 7.71
#